data_AF-A0AAU4J2A9-F1
#
_entry.id   AF-A0AAU4J2A9-F1
#
_cell.length_a   1.000
_cell.length_b   1.000
_cell.length_c   1.000
_cell.angle_alpha   90.00
_cell.angle_beta   90.00
_cell.angle_gamma   90.00
#
_symmetry.space_group_name_H-M   'P 1'
#
loop_
_entity.id
_entity.type
_entity.pdbx_description
1 polymer ?
#
loop_
_entity_poly.entity_id
_entity_poly.type
_entity_poly.pdbx_seq_one_letter_code
_entity_poly.pdbx_strand_id
1 'polypeptide(L)'
;MRIPVEPRPLTSPERAVVERILRVGFTGAEELGDQLDRVRVVALWGPDSVSADLRVVGDAPRAALRTGAVPATATVVDEEGEPAGEIILWTDSGMLSGLEYAWYGDEPPASLPGPDRIVTS
;
A
#
# COMPACT_ATOMS: atom_id res chain seq x y z
N MET A 1 16.65 0.13 6.76
CA MET A 1 16.73 -1.21 7.37
C MET A 1 15.31 -1.61 7.71
N ARG A 2 14.84 -2.80 7.30
CA ARG A 2 13.52 -3.29 7.69
C ARG A 2 13.47 -3.57 9.20
N ILE A 3 12.40 -3.15 9.87
CA ILE A 3 12.17 -3.39 11.30
C ILE A 3 11.00 -4.36 11.42
N PRO A 4 11.25 -5.64 11.80
CA PRO A 4 10.18 -6.58 12.07
C PRO A 4 9.22 -6.07 13.15
N VAL A 5 7.94 -6.34 12.98
CA VAL A 5 6.90 -6.06 13.98
C VAL A 5 6.09 -7.32 14.26
N GLU A 6 5.40 -7.35 15.42
CA GLU A 6 4.41 -8.40 15.67
C GLU A 6 3.32 -8.33 14.57
N PRO A 7 3.05 -9.43 13.84
CA PRO A 7 2.09 -9.41 12.74
C PRO A 7 0.73 -8.86 13.17
N ARG A 8 0.33 -7.74 12.57
CA ARG A 8 -0.94 -7.08 12.87
C ARG A 8 -1.78 -6.88 11.60
N PRO A 9 -3.11 -6.82 11.70
CA PRO A 9 -3.95 -6.39 10.58
C PRO A 9 -3.57 -4.99 10.07
N LEU A 10 -4.05 -4.66 8.87
CA LEU A 10 -4.05 -3.29 8.39
C LEU A 10 -4.88 -2.42 9.34
N THR A 11 -4.37 -1.24 9.66
CA THR A 11 -5.12 -0.16 10.30
C THR A 11 -6.15 0.40 9.31
N SER A 12 -7.14 1.14 9.81
CA SER A 12 -8.14 1.78 8.94
C SER A 12 -7.51 2.69 7.87
N PRO A 13 -6.48 3.53 8.16
CA PRO A 13 -5.80 4.32 7.14
C PRO A 13 -5.08 3.46 6.08
N GLU A 14 -4.30 2.45 6.50
CA GLU A 14 -3.61 1.55 5.56
C GLU A 14 -4.62 0.84 4.64
N ARG A 15 -5.72 0.31 5.20
CA ARG A 15 -6.77 -0.36 4.42
C ARG A 15 -7.44 0.60 3.43
N ALA A 16 -7.77 1.81 3.86
CA ALA A 16 -8.43 2.80 3.01
C ALA A 16 -7.54 3.23 1.83
N VAL A 17 -6.22 3.35 2.04
CA VAL A 17 -5.25 3.62 0.98
C VAL A 17 -5.17 2.46 -0.01
N VAL A 18 -5.09 1.21 0.47
CA VAL A 18 -5.07 0.05 -0.42
C VAL A 18 -6.37 -0.04 -1.24
N GLU A 19 -7.52 0.09 -0.60
CA GLU A 19 -8.82 0.10 -1.29
C GLU A 19 -8.92 1.23 -2.33
N ARG A 20 -8.36 2.41 -2.04
CA ARG A 20 -8.33 3.54 -2.98
C ARG A 20 -7.59 3.20 -4.27
N ILE A 21 -6.46 2.50 -4.16
CA ILE A 21 -5.66 2.03 -5.30
C ILE A 21 -6.39 0.93 -6.07
N LEU A 22 -6.95 -0.06 -5.37
CA LEU A 22 -7.65 -1.18 -6.02
C LEU A 22 -8.91 -0.74 -6.78
N ARG A 23 -9.55 0.36 -6.37
CA ARG A 23 -10.70 0.96 -7.09
C ARG A 23 -10.38 1.42 -8.52
N VAL A 24 -9.11 1.52 -8.92
CA VAL A 24 -8.72 1.77 -10.32
C VAL A 24 -9.20 0.64 -11.24
N GLY A 25 -9.34 -0.59 -10.74
CA GLY A 25 -9.97 -1.68 -11.48
C GLY A 25 -9.08 -2.34 -12.53
N PHE A 26 -7.78 -2.41 -12.29
CA PHE A 26 -6.85 -3.17 -13.15
C PHE A 26 -7.05 -4.69 -13.00
N THR A 27 -6.53 -5.47 -13.96
CA THR A 27 -6.56 -6.94 -13.90
C THR A 27 -5.87 -7.46 -12.63
N GLY A 28 -6.61 -8.18 -11.78
CA GLY A 28 -6.11 -8.67 -10.49
C GLY A 28 -6.57 -7.85 -9.28
N ALA A 29 -7.20 -6.68 -9.47
CA ALA A 29 -7.58 -5.81 -8.36
C ALA A 29 -8.64 -6.42 -7.43
N GLU A 30 -9.58 -7.19 -7.98
CA GLU A 30 -10.61 -7.90 -7.20
C GLU A 30 -9.97 -8.97 -6.31
N GLU A 31 -9.08 -9.80 -6.87
CA GLU A 31 -8.38 -10.84 -6.12
C GLU A 31 -7.47 -10.24 -5.03
N LEU A 32 -6.82 -9.10 -5.27
CA LEU A 32 -6.08 -8.39 -4.23
C LEU A 32 -7.02 -7.81 -3.14
N GLY A 33 -8.23 -7.38 -3.51
CA GLY A 33 -9.25 -6.91 -2.57
C GLY A 33 -9.72 -8.02 -1.64
N ASP A 34 -9.92 -9.23 -2.16
CA ASP A 34 -10.31 -10.42 -1.40
C ASP A 34 -9.24 -10.88 -0.39
N GLN A 35 -7.99 -10.41 -0.54
CA GLN A 35 -6.91 -10.70 0.40
C GLN A 35 -6.95 -9.82 1.66
N LEU A 36 -7.64 -8.67 1.66
CA LEU A 36 -7.44 -7.60 2.66
C LEU A 36 -7.62 -8.06 4.13
N ASP A 37 -8.58 -8.93 4.42
CA ASP A 37 -8.81 -9.44 5.79
C ASP A 37 -7.70 -10.38 6.28
N ARG A 38 -6.93 -10.91 5.33
CA ARG A 38 -5.80 -11.82 5.55
C ARG A 38 -4.45 -11.13 5.46
N VAL A 39 -4.40 -9.84 5.12
CA VAL A 39 -3.15 -9.09 5.09
C VAL A 39 -2.67 -8.79 6.51
N ARG A 40 -1.38 -8.96 6.75
CA ARG A 40 -0.69 -8.56 7.96
C ARG A 40 0.48 -7.65 7.62
N VAL A 41 0.63 -6.56 8.38
CA VAL A 41 1.88 -5.81 8.45
C VAL A 41 2.86 -6.61 9.28
N VAL A 42 4.04 -6.89 8.72
CA VAL A 42 5.04 -7.78 9.33
C VAL A 42 6.40 -7.10 9.55
N ALA A 43 6.65 -5.99 8.86
CA ALA A 43 7.80 -5.12 9.11
C ALA A 43 7.50 -3.68 8.65
N LEU A 44 8.21 -2.72 9.23
CA LEU A 44 8.27 -1.33 8.76
C LEU A 44 9.59 -1.08 8.02
N TRP A 45 9.63 -0.11 7.13
CA TRP A 45 10.80 0.14 6.28
C TRP A 45 11.91 0.94 6.97
N GLY A 46 11.64 1.42 8.18
CA GLY A 46 12.57 2.11 9.09
C GLY A 46 11.84 2.50 10.38
N PRO A 47 12.56 3.11 11.36
CA PRO A 47 11.92 3.70 12.53
C PRO A 47 10.91 4.74 12.08
N ASP A 48 9.71 4.72 12.67
CA ASP A 48 8.62 5.66 12.39
C ASP A 48 8.15 5.70 10.92
N SER A 49 8.60 4.76 10.08
CA SER A 49 8.18 4.70 8.68
C SER A 49 6.75 4.22 8.57
N VAL A 50 5.98 4.92 7.73
CA VAL A 50 4.63 4.53 7.34
C VAL A 50 4.61 3.50 6.20
N SER A 51 5.79 3.19 5.63
CA SER A 51 5.95 2.13 4.64
C SER A 51 6.15 0.79 5.34
N ALA A 52 5.48 -0.25 4.83
CA ALA A 52 5.35 -1.53 5.48
C ALA A 52 5.51 -2.70 4.52
N ASP A 53 6.17 -3.76 4.99
CA ASP A 53 6.08 -5.08 4.36
C ASP A 53 4.78 -5.75 4.80
N LEU A 54 4.08 -6.32 3.83
CA LEU A 54 2.82 -7.01 3.99
C LEU A 54 3.00 -8.51 3.77
N ARG A 55 2.14 -9.30 4.40
CA ARG A 55 2.03 -10.73 4.16
C ARG A 55 0.58 -11.16 4.23
N VAL A 56 0.12 -11.86 3.20
CA VAL A 56 -1.19 -12.52 3.20
C VAL A 56 -1.06 -13.85 3.95
N VAL A 57 -1.91 -14.08 4.96
CA VAL A 57 -1.90 -15.31 5.76
C VAL A 57 -3.03 -16.27 5.38
N GLY A 58 -2.71 -17.57 5.36
CA GLY A 58 -3.67 -18.61 4.99
C GLY A 58 -3.95 -18.67 3.49
N ASP A 59 -5.09 -19.25 3.13
CA ASP A 59 -5.52 -19.39 1.74
C ASP A 59 -6.31 -18.16 1.27
N ALA A 60 -5.93 -17.60 0.13
CA ALA A 60 -6.54 -16.43 -0.49
C ALA A 60 -6.29 -16.46 -2.01
N PRO A 61 -7.19 -15.88 -2.83
CA PRO A 61 -7.03 -15.86 -4.27
C PRO A 61 -5.76 -15.11 -4.65
N ARG A 62 -5.01 -15.63 -5.63
CA ARG A 62 -3.84 -14.97 -6.19
C ARG A 62 -4.25 -14.17 -7.42
N ALA A 63 -3.91 -12.90 -7.44
CA ALA A 63 -4.05 -12.08 -8.63
C ALA A 63 -3.11 -12.59 -9.73
N ALA A 64 -3.53 -12.48 -11.01
CA ALA A 64 -2.70 -12.80 -12.17
C ALA A 64 -1.64 -11.71 -12.44
N LEU A 65 -0.91 -11.30 -11.40
CA LEU A 65 0.09 -10.25 -11.40
C LEU A 65 1.49 -10.81 -11.12
N ARG A 66 2.49 -10.18 -11.71
CA ARG A 66 3.90 -10.49 -11.45
C ARG A 66 4.35 -9.88 -10.13
N THR A 67 5.51 -10.31 -9.63
CA THR A 67 6.16 -9.60 -8.52
C THR A 67 6.57 -8.20 -8.98
N GLY A 68 6.20 -7.17 -8.22
CA GLY A 68 6.40 -5.77 -8.57
C GLY A 68 5.27 -4.85 -8.11
N ALA A 69 5.30 -3.59 -8.54
CA ALA A 69 4.23 -2.65 -8.29
C ALA A 69 2.95 -3.05 -9.05
N VAL A 70 1.78 -2.83 -8.44
CA VAL A 70 0.50 -2.98 -9.13
C VAL A 70 0.40 -1.99 -10.31
N PRO A 71 -0.35 -2.32 -11.37
CA PRO A 71 -0.54 -1.43 -12.52
C PRO A 71 -1.58 -0.33 -12.23
N ALA A 72 -1.29 0.50 -11.23
CA ALA A 72 -2.05 1.70 -10.89
C ALA A 72 -1.07 2.77 -10.39
N THR A 73 -1.36 4.03 -10.70
CA THR A 73 -0.66 5.15 -10.08
C THR A 73 -1.48 5.67 -8.89
N ALA A 74 -0.80 6.18 -7.87
CA ALA A 74 -1.43 6.78 -6.71
C ALA A 74 -0.59 7.96 -6.22
N THR A 75 -0.78 9.11 -6.85
CA THR A 75 -0.06 10.33 -6.52
C THR A 75 -0.67 10.96 -5.26
N VAL A 76 0.18 11.22 -4.27
CA VAL A 76 -0.18 12.02 -3.10
C VAL A 76 -0.03 13.49 -3.47
N VAL A 77 -1.03 14.28 -3.11
CA VAL A 77 -1.03 15.74 -3.32
C VAL A 77 -0.97 16.47 -1.98
N ASP A 78 -0.62 17.76 -1.96
CA ASP A 78 -0.70 18.69 -0.80
C ASP A 78 -1.96 19.59 -0.79
N GLU A 79 -2.18 20.41 0.24
CA GLU A 79 -3.41 21.21 0.41
C GLU A 79 -3.82 22.02 -0.83
N GLU A 80 -2.84 22.46 -1.60
CA GLU A 80 -2.95 23.21 -2.85
C GLU A 80 -3.25 22.34 -4.08
N GLY A 81 -3.09 21.02 -3.96
CA GLY A 81 -3.30 20.03 -5.01
C GLY A 81 -2.03 19.69 -5.78
N GLU A 82 -0.87 20.16 -5.33
CA GLU A 82 0.42 19.91 -5.96
C GLU A 82 0.99 18.55 -5.55
N PRO A 83 1.78 17.88 -6.42
CA PRO A 83 2.36 16.58 -6.11
C PRO A 83 3.30 16.64 -4.89
N ALA A 84 3.02 15.79 -3.89
CA ALA A 84 3.78 15.66 -2.64
C ALA A 84 4.41 14.27 -2.46
N GLY A 85 4.09 13.32 -3.35
CA GLY A 85 4.68 11.98 -3.35
C GLY A 85 3.80 10.96 -4.05
N GLU A 86 4.03 9.68 -3.76
CA GLU A 86 3.36 8.53 -4.35
C GLU A 86 3.16 7.43 -3.31
N ILE A 87 2.02 6.76 -3.39
CA ILE A 87 1.81 5.48 -2.73
C ILE A 87 2.03 4.36 -3.74
N ILE A 88 2.88 3.39 -3.39
CA ILE A 88 3.14 2.24 -4.24
C ILE A 88 2.66 0.99 -3.52
N LEU A 89 1.76 0.24 -4.16
CA LEU A 89 1.27 -1.04 -3.68
C LEU A 89 2.03 -2.16 -4.40
N TRP A 90 2.64 -3.05 -3.62
CA TRP A 90 3.54 -4.08 -4.11
C TRP A 90 2.91 -5.47 -4.04
N THR A 91 3.09 -6.26 -5.08
CA THR A 91 2.74 -7.69 -5.11
C THR A 91 3.97 -8.58 -5.17
N ASP A 92 3.87 -9.75 -4.55
CA ASP A 92 4.77 -10.88 -4.74
C ASP A 92 3.97 -12.11 -5.15
N SER A 93 4.19 -12.60 -6.37
CA SER A 93 3.52 -13.79 -6.91
C SER A 93 1.98 -13.76 -6.75
N GLY A 94 1.37 -12.61 -7.07
CA GLY A 94 -0.08 -12.38 -7.00
C GLY A 94 -0.64 -12.08 -5.62
N MET A 95 0.20 -11.91 -4.59
CA MET A 95 -0.20 -11.59 -3.22
C MET A 95 0.27 -10.19 -2.82
N LEU A 96 -0.53 -9.47 -2.02
CA LEU A 96 -0.10 -8.21 -1.40
C LEU A 96 1.16 -8.42 -0.54
N SER A 97 2.19 -7.60 -0.79
CA SER A 97 3.54 -7.78 -0.23
C SER A 97 4.16 -6.52 0.36
N GLY A 98 3.66 -5.34 0.02
CA GLY A 98 4.17 -4.09 0.56
C GLY A 98 3.26 -2.90 0.29
N LEU A 99 3.28 -1.94 1.19
CA LEU A 99 2.69 -0.61 1.02
C LEU A 99 3.81 0.40 1.26
N GLU A 100 4.12 1.18 0.23
CA GLU A 100 5.19 2.17 0.28
C GLU A 100 4.60 3.57 0.12
N TYR A 101 5.17 4.52 0.85
CA TYR A 101 5.01 5.94 0.60
C TYR A 101 6.37 6.52 0.22
N ALA A 102 6.54 6.82 -1.08
CA ALA A 102 7.63 7.64 -1.59
C ALA A 102 7.21 9.11 -1.54
N TRP A 103 7.94 9.96 -0.82
CA TRP A 103 7.56 11.36 -0.63
C TRP A 103 8.51 12.31 -1.35
N TYR A 104 8.04 13.53 -1.60
CA TYR A 104 8.87 14.62 -2.10
C TYR A 104 9.21 15.57 -0.95
N GLY A 105 10.48 15.96 -0.85
CA GLY A 105 10.99 16.83 0.22
C GLY A 105 11.90 16.11 1.22
N ASP A 106 12.37 16.87 2.20
CA ASP A 106 13.44 16.43 3.11
C ASP A 106 12.93 15.67 4.35
N GLU A 107 11.66 15.88 4.72
CA GLU A 107 11.07 15.29 5.92
C GLU A 107 10.20 14.07 5.56
N PRO A 108 10.43 12.90 6.19
CA PRO A 108 9.60 11.73 5.96
C PRO A 108 8.18 11.93 6.53
N PRO A 109 7.15 11.36 5.87
CA PRO A 109 5.78 11.46 6.34
C PRO A 109 5.59 10.69 7.65
N ALA A 110 4.95 11.33 8.64
CA ALA A 110 4.61 10.71 9.91
C ALA A 110 3.31 9.87 9.87
N SER A 111 2.50 10.04 8.83
CA SER A 111 1.26 9.29 8.61
C SER A 111 1.01 9.06 7.12
N LEU A 112 0.24 8.00 6.79
CA LEU A 112 -0.32 7.87 5.45
C LEU A 112 -1.31 9.01 5.15
N PRO A 113 -1.41 9.45 3.89
CA PRO A 113 -2.39 10.45 3.49
C PRO A 113 -3.82 9.91 3.60
N GLY A 114 -4.79 10.82 3.77
CA GLY A 114 -6.20 10.48 3.58
C GLY A 114 -6.47 10.04 2.12
N PRO A 115 -7.46 9.15 1.87
CA PRO A 115 -7.80 8.71 0.50
C PRO A 115 -8.20 9.84 -0.46
N ASP A 116 -8.68 10.97 0.08
CA ASP A 116 -9.02 12.21 -0.62
C ASP A 116 -7.78 12.99 -1.11
N ARG A 117 -6.62 12.74 -0.50
CA ARG A 117 -5.32 13.30 -0.89
C ARG A 117 -4.58 12.41 -1.88
N ILE A 118 -5.21 11.33 -2.37
CA ILE A 118 -4.65 10.39 -3.34
C ILE A 118 -5.42 10.47 -4.66
N VAL A 119 -4.70 10.87 -5.72
CA VAL A 119 -5.17 10.85 -7.10
C VAL A 119 -4.69 9.56 -7.76
N THR A 120 -5.62 8.75 -8.26
CA THR A 120 -5.34 7.45 -8.86
C THR A 120 -5.68 7.42 -10.35
N SER A 121 -4.86 6.77 -11.16
CA SER A 121 -5.15 6.48 -12.57
C SER A 121 -4.67 5.09 -13.00
#